data_AF-A0A419SMV5-F1
#
_entry.id   AF-A0A419SMV5-F1
#
_cell.length_a   1.000
_cell.length_b   1.000
_cell.length_c   1.000
_cell.angle_alpha   90.00
_cell.angle_beta   90.00
_cell.angle_gamma   90.00
#
_symmetry.space_group_name_H-M   'P 1'
#
loop_
_entity.id
_entity.type
_entity.pdbx_description
1 polymer ?
#
loop_
_entity_poly.entity_id
_entity_poly.type
_entity_poly.pdbx_seq_one_letter_code
_entity_poly.pdbx_strand_id
1 'polypeptide(L)'
;MKKRWILSSLFALLLLSACGGKQPVTQDNGPIDEMSEVNKKKQKEKESFEMYALDTNDAEAWMRLEPGKYSEKERDSEAIKKEIEAWPEGLSAEEYFARLMALTADDYRPYQTFIDETEVIFSAITDQPDGLNAPGDAGDAPLLHTQILLDASGSMAGRLDGKTKMQLAKEAVAEFVSGLPENTLVSLRVYGHKGSNQPAGKEESCAKTEEIYQLSGYEQQAFSEALNRFEPTGFTPLARAIEEGGQDLLAAAVDNPNVKSVMYVVSDGEETCGGDPVEAARQIQESEIEAVVNIIGFDIESHERAALEAIASAGNGKYFHADTGKQLRDSFRKETTELINAWYTWDSKNVNTFYTEEADYLNASYTHESKGVNQSYSEETFLVNLTREMEEIRADIPWRQIRPLIQDRARGMRVHMKDHFRDIRVEARETARQLRIQVRDKARDERIDLREQQRSQ
;
A
#
# COMPACT_ATOMS: atom_id res chain seq x y z
N MET A 1 -23.47 1.87 -2.39
CA MET A 1 -24.75 2.51 -1.97
C MET A 1 -25.77 1.45 -1.62
N LYS A 2 -26.13 1.32 -0.33
CA LYS A 2 -27.46 0.90 0.17
C LYS A 2 -27.45 1.04 1.71
N LYS A 3 -28.13 2.08 2.20
CA LYS A 3 -28.37 2.38 3.63
C LYS A 3 -29.41 1.40 4.18
N ARG A 4 -29.21 0.84 5.37
CA ARG A 4 -30.27 0.18 6.16
C ARG A 4 -30.51 1.00 7.42
N TRP A 5 -31.76 1.44 7.58
CA TRP A 5 -32.26 2.16 8.75
C TRP A 5 -32.68 1.18 9.84
N ILE A 6 -32.37 1.56 11.08
CA ILE A 6 -32.83 0.96 12.33
C ILE A 6 -34.21 1.53 12.66
N LEU A 7 -35.16 0.69 13.05
CA LEU A 7 -36.33 1.16 13.81
C LEU A 7 -36.78 0.11 14.82
N SER A 8 -36.64 0.49 16.09
CA SER A 8 -37.08 -0.21 17.29
C SER A 8 -38.55 0.08 17.61
N SER A 9 -39.22 -0.94 18.19
CA SER A 9 -40.29 -0.93 19.18
C SER A 9 -41.45 0.07 19.10
N LEU A 10 -42.70 -0.42 19.19
CA LEU A 10 -43.56 -0.08 20.33
C LEU A 10 -44.76 -1.04 20.52
N PHE A 11 -45.07 -1.21 21.81
CA PHE A 11 -46.07 -2.03 22.47
C PHE A 11 -47.45 -1.32 22.48
N ALA A 12 -48.57 -2.04 22.29
CA ALA A 12 -49.88 -1.60 22.77
C ALA A 12 -50.88 -2.77 22.91
N LEU A 13 -51.20 -3.10 24.15
CA LEU A 13 -52.32 -3.92 24.62
C LEU A 13 -53.66 -3.23 24.30
N LEU A 14 -54.69 -4.01 23.91
CA LEU A 14 -56.09 -3.68 24.15
C LEU A 14 -56.89 -4.97 24.42
N LEU A 15 -57.48 -5.01 25.62
CA LEU A 15 -58.36 -6.05 26.16
C LEU A 15 -59.84 -5.62 26.05
N LEU A 16 -60.73 -6.62 26.25
CA LEU A 16 -62.18 -6.61 26.56
C LEU A 16 -63.09 -6.88 25.34
N SER A 17 -64.11 -7.75 25.38
CA SER A 17 -64.74 -8.53 26.46
C SER A 17 -65.79 -9.51 25.88
N ALA A 18 -66.00 -10.65 26.59
CA ALA A 18 -67.25 -11.39 26.91
C ALA A 18 -68.27 -11.74 25.78
N CYS A 19 -69.02 -12.85 25.75
CA CYS A 19 -69.49 -13.79 26.77
C CYS A 19 -70.22 -14.98 26.07
N GLY A 20 -70.34 -16.13 26.73
CA GLY A 20 -71.60 -16.91 26.68
C GLY A 20 -71.51 -18.42 26.49
N GLY A 21 -71.85 -19.18 27.54
CA GLY A 21 -72.41 -20.54 27.42
C GLY A 21 -71.69 -21.65 28.20
N LYS A 22 -72.09 -21.88 29.46
CA LYS A 22 -71.79 -23.11 30.23
C LYS A 22 -73.00 -24.05 30.18
N GLN A 23 -72.77 -25.36 30.01
CA GLN A 23 -73.30 -26.43 30.88
C GLN A 23 -72.60 -27.78 30.56
N PRO A 24 -72.63 -28.77 31.48
CA PRO A 24 -71.43 -29.44 31.98
C PRO A 24 -71.28 -30.87 31.46
N VAL A 25 -70.04 -31.38 31.40
CA VAL A 25 -69.77 -32.81 31.31
C VAL A 25 -68.69 -33.18 32.33
N THR A 26 -69.05 -34.23 33.07
CA THR A 26 -68.32 -35.01 34.08
C THR A 26 -66.85 -35.23 33.77
N GLN A 27 -66.02 -35.10 34.82
CA GLN A 27 -64.68 -35.68 34.87
C GLN A 27 -64.77 -37.19 34.65
N ASP A 28 -64.13 -37.67 33.59
CA ASP A 28 -63.58 -39.02 33.53
C ASP A 28 -62.07 -38.88 33.30
N ASN A 29 -61.29 -39.49 34.19
CA ASN A 29 -59.83 -39.43 34.18
C ASN A 29 -59.33 -40.50 33.20
N GLY A 30 -58.76 -40.08 32.07
CA GLY A 30 -58.06 -40.94 31.10
C GLY A 30 -56.83 -40.23 30.50
N PRO A 31 -55.77 -40.98 30.11
CA PRO A 31 -54.41 -40.46 29.95
C PRO A 31 -54.23 -39.74 28.60
N ILE A 32 -53.97 -38.42 28.60
CA ILE A 32 -53.77 -37.64 27.36
C ILE A 32 -52.43 -36.88 27.32
N ASP A 33 -51.59 -36.93 28.36
CA ASP A 33 -50.39 -36.08 28.39
C ASP A 33 -49.11 -36.68 27.76
N GLU A 34 -48.95 -38.01 27.72
CA GLU A 34 -47.70 -38.61 27.19
C GLU A 34 -47.61 -38.58 25.65
N MET A 35 -48.72 -38.77 24.93
CA MET A 35 -48.71 -38.77 23.45
C MET A 35 -48.41 -37.38 22.86
N SER A 36 -48.74 -36.30 23.58
CA SER A 36 -48.50 -34.93 23.11
C SER A 36 -47.03 -34.51 23.27
N GLU A 37 -46.39 -34.92 24.37
CA GLU A 37 -44.95 -34.72 24.57
C GLU A 37 -44.11 -35.61 23.66
N VAL A 38 -44.50 -36.87 23.46
CA VAL A 38 -43.82 -37.78 22.51
C VAL A 38 -43.89 -37.25 21.08
N ASN A 39 -45.03 -36.69 20.65
CA ASN A 39 -45.13 -36.08 19.32
C ASN A 39 -44.31 -34.80 19.18
N LYS A 40 -44.27 -33.94 20.20
CA LYS A 40 -43.37 -32.76 20.21
C LYS A 40 -41.89 -33.16 20.20
N LYS A 41 -41.52 -34.23 20.92
CA LYS A 41 -40.15 -34.75 20.96
C LYS A 41 -39.75 -35.36 19.62
N LYS A 42 -40.63 -36.15 18.99
CA LYS A 42 -40.44 -36.68 17.62
C LYS A 42 -40.36 -35.58 16.56
N GLN A 43 -41.14 -34.49 16.71
CA GLN A 43 -41.10 -33.36 15.78
C GLN A 43 -39.81 -32.54 15.93
N LYS A 44 -39.37 -32.30 17.16
CA LYS A 44 -38.09 -31.62 17.45
C LYS A 44 -36.87 -32.46 17.05
N GLU A 45 -36.99 -33.79 17.18
CA GLU A 45 -36.00 -34.75 16.70
C GLU A 45 -35.95 -34.75 15.15
N LYS A 46 -37.10 -34.74 14.47
CA LYS A 46 -37.18 -34.64 13.00
C LYS A 46 -36.58 -33.33 12.47
N GLU A 47 -36.90 -32.20 13.08
CA GLU A 47 -36.32 -30.89 12.75
C GLU A 47 -34.80 -30.85 12.99
N SER A 48 -34.28 -31.58 13.99
CA SER A 48 -32.84 -31.61 14.29
C SER A 48 -31.99 -32.38 13.27
N PHE A 49 -32.60 -33.28 12.49
CA PHE A 49 -31.89 -34.07 11.47
C PHE A 49 -32.12 -33.55 10.04
N GLU A 50 -33.15 -32.73 9.80
CA GLU A 50 -33.43 -32.12 8.48
C GLU A 50 -32.27 -31.24 7.99
N MET A 51 -31.51 -30.61 8.89
CA MET A 51 -30.34 -29.80 8.52
C MET A 51 -29.20 -30.61 7.87
N TYR A 52 -29.20 -31.94 8.02
CA TYR A 52 -28.23 -32.86 7.44
C TYR A 52 -28.79 -33.67 6.27
N ALA A 53 -30.03 -33.39 5.83
CA ALA A 53 -30.64 -33.95 4.63
C ALA A 53 -30.25 -33.15 3.37
N LEU A 54 -28.95 -32.87 3.21
CA LEU A 54 -28.39 -32.12 2.09
C LEU A 54 -28.07 -33.07 0.92
N ASP A 55 -28.02 -32.52 -0.29
CA ASP A 55 -27.41 -33.21 -1.43
C ASP A 55 -25.93 -33.50 -1.08
N THR A 56 -25.51 -34.75 -1.21
CA THR A 56 -24.12 -35.15 -0.93
C THR A 56 -23.10 -34.40 -1.79
N ASN A 57 -23.53 -33.84 -2.92
CA ASN A 57 -22.68 -33.06 -3.82
C ASN A 57 -22.62 -31.56 -3.47
N ASP A 58 -23.44 -31.07 -2.53
CA ASP A 58 -23.43 -29.67 -2.10
C ASP A 58 -22.30 -29.44 -1.06
N ALA A 59 -21.07 -29.49 -1.56
CA ALA A 59 -19.86 -29.42 -0.75
C ALA A 59 -19.80 -28.14 0.10
N GLU A 60 -20.25 -27.00 -0.44
CA GLU A 60 -20.27 -25.74 0.29
C GLU A 60 -21.24 -25.81 1.48
N ALA A 61 -22.48 -26.29 1.27
CA ALA A 61 -23.42 -26.46 2.37
C ALA A 61 -22.86 -27.39 3.45
N TRP A 62 -22.24 -28.50 3.06
CA TRP A 62 -21.59 -29.43 3.99
C TRP A 62 -20.45 -28.80 4.80
N MET A 63 -19.68 -27.91 4.19
CA MET A 63 -18.58 -27.23 4.87
C MET A 63 -19.05 -26.13 5.82
N ARG A 64 -20.29 -25.63 5.66
CA ARG A 64 -20.89 -24.61 6.53
C ARG A 64 -21.65 -25.17 7.73
N LEU A 65 -21.90 -26.48 7.77
CA LEU A 65 -22.68 -27.09 8.85
C LEU A 65 -21.95 -27.03 10.20
N GLU A 66 -22.76 -26.92 11.26
CA GLU A 66 -22.28 -27.13 12.62
C GLU A 66 -21.76 -28.57 12.79
N PRO A 67 -20.68 -28.75 13.59
CA PRO A 67 -20.15 -30.07 13.86
C PRO A 67 -21.20 -30.94 14.59
N GLY A 68 -21.06 -32.25 14.40
CA GLY A 68 -21.88 -33.23 15.07
C GLY A 68 -21.58 -33.29 16.57
N LYS A 69 -22.53 -33.85 17.34
CA LYS A 69 -22.47 -33.97 18.80
C LYS A 69 -21.17 -34.56 19.36
N TYR A 70 -20.52 -35.46 18.62
CA TYR A 70 -19.30 -36.20 18.97
C TYR A 70 -18.22 -36.00 17.89
N SER A 71 -17.98 -34.76 17.47
CA SER A 71 -16.95 -34.42 16.48
C SER A 71 -15.52 -34.49 17.03
N GLU A 72 -14.54 -34.75 16.16
CA GLU A 72 -13.10 -34.63 16.44
C GLU A 72 -12.60 -35.28 17.78
N LYS A 73 -12.09 -34.46 18.71
CA LYS A 73 -11.48 -34.88 19.99
C LYS A 73 -12.47 -35.52 20.96
N GLU A 74 -13.77 -35.42 20.68
CA GLU A 74 -14.86 -35.95 21.50
C GLU A 74 -15.52 -37.18 20.87
N ARG A 75 -14.87 -37.84 19.90
CA ARG A 75 -15.32 -39.11 19.31
C ARG A 75 -15.27 -40.27 20.32
N ASP A 76 -16.26 -40.31 21.19
CA ASP A 76 -16.53 -41.44 22.07
C ASP A 76 -17.31 -42.50 21.28
N SER A 77 -16.57 -43.48 20.73
CA SER A 77 -17.15 -44.57 19.94
C SER A 77 -18.25 -45.33 20.67
N GLU A 78 -18.14 -45.49 21.99
CA GLU A 78 -19.14 -46.24 22.76
C GLU A 78 -20.41 -45.42 22.99
N ALA A 79 -20.28 -44.12 23.24
CA ALA A 79 -21.43 -43.22 23.28
C ALA A 79 -22.14 -43.14 21.92
N ILE A 80 -21.40 -43.08 20.81
CA ILE A 80 -21.94 -43.07 19.45
C ILE A 80 -22.73 -44.35 19.17
N LYS A 81 -22.17 -45.53 19.49
CA LYS A 81 -22.87 -46.82 19.32
C LYS A 81 -24.18 -46.86 20.09
N LYS A 82 -24.18 -46.39 21.34
CA LYS A 82 -25.38 -46.34 22.19
C LYS A 82 -26.48 -45.44 21.61
N GLU A 83 -26.12 -44.32 20.99
CA GLU A 83 -27.08 -43.46 20.29
C GLU A 83 -27.66 -44.17 19.05
N ILE A 84 -26.82 -44.90 18.30
CA ILE A 84 -27.24 -45.67 17.12
C ILE A 84 -28.20 -46.82 17.49
N GLU A 85 -27.95 -47.51 18.61
CA GLU A 85 -28.84 -48.54 19.16
C GLU A 85 -30.25 -48.00 19.43
N ALA A 86 -30.35 -46.73 19.87
CA ALA A 86 -31.60 -46.10 20.24
C ALA A 86 -32.40 -45.57 19.03
N TRP A 87 -31.86 -45.58 17.81
CA TRP A 87 -32.56 -45.08 16.62
C TRP A 87 -33.71 -45.99 16.17
N PRO A 88 -34.79 -45.43 15.58
CA PRO A 88 -35.89 -46.21 15.03
C PRO A 88 -35.44 -47.30 14.04
N GLU A 89 -36.15 -48.42 13.98
CA GLU A 89 -35.98 -49.45 12.95
C GLU A 89 -36.55 -48.99 11.60
N GLY A 90 -36.03 -49.56 10.51
CA GLY A 90 -36.58 -49.36 9.16
C GLY A 90 -36.32 -47.98 8.53
N LEU A 91 -35.31 -47.25 9.02
CA LEU A 91 -34.85 -46.01 8.41
C LEU A 91 -34.18 -46.28 7.04
N SER A 92 -34.34 -45.34 6.11
CA SER A 92 -33.62 -45.32 4.83
C SER A 92 -32.12 -45.06 5.03
N ALA A 93 -31.32 -45.36 4.00
CA ALA A 93 -29.88 -45.10 4.03
C ALA A 93 -29.56 -43.61 4.20
N GLU A 94 -30.37 -42.75 3.59
CA GLU A 94 -30.29 -41.29 3.66
C GLU A 94 -30.61 -40.78 5.06
N GLU A 95 -31.63 -41.34 5.72
CA GLU A 95 -31.97 -40.98 7.11
C GLU A 95 -30.88 -41.43 8.09
N TYR A 96 -30.30 -42.63 7.91
CA TYR A 96 -29.15 -43.05 8.69
C TYR A 96 -27.94 -42.15 8.45
N PHE A 97 -27.67 -41.79 7.20
CA PHE A 97 -26.57 -40.88 6.85
C PHE A 97 -26.74 -39.51 7.51
N ALA A 98 -27.92 -38.88 7.41
CA ALA A 98 -28.19 -37.59 8.04
C ALA A 98 -28.02 -37.65 9.57
N ARG A 99 -28.51 -38.71 10.22
CA ARG A 99 -28.33 -38.92 11.66
C ARG A 99 -26.87 -39.15 12.05
N LEU A 100 -26.09 -39.85 11.22
CA LEU A 100 -24.65 -40.00 11.43
C LEU A 100 -23.92 -38.66 11.34
N MET A 101 -24.24 -37.82 10.34
CA MET A 101 -23.61 -36.49 10.23
C MET A 101 -23.95 -35.62 11.44
N ALA A 102 -25.20 -35.62 11.90
CA ALA A 102 -25.60 -34.92 13.12
C ALA A 102 -24.86 -35.40 14.39
N LEU A 103 -24.43 -36.66 14.43
CA LEU A 103 -23.65 -37.19 15.53
C LEU A 103 -22.16 -36.92 15.39
N THR A 104 -21.58 -37.01 14.19
CA THR A 104 -20.12 -37.19 14.07
C THR A 104 -19.43 -36.30 13.04
N ALA A 105 -20.15 -35.41 12.34
CA ALA A 105 -19.54 -34.54 11.35
C ALA A 105 -18.46 -33.65 11.99
N ASP A 106 -17.27 -33.60 11.40
CA ASP A 106 -16.21 -32.70 11.89
C ASP A 106 -16.48 -31.25 11.48
N ASP A 107 -15.81 -30.29 12.13
CA ASP A 107 -15.99 -28.87 11.85
C ASP A 107 -15.13 -28.43 10.65
N TYR A 108 -15.78 -28.11 9.53
CA TYR A 108 -15.11 -27.61 8.33
C TYR A 108 -15.29 -26.10 8.10
N ARG A 109 -16.06 -25.43 8.96
CA ARG A 109 -16.34 -24.00 8.82
C ARG A 109 -15.07 -23.16 8.78
N PRO A 110 -13.99 -23.44 9.56
CA PRO A 110 -12.76 -22.66 9.45
C PRO A 110 -12.16 -22.64 8.04
N TYR A 111 -12.28 -23.73 7.27
CA TYR A 111 -11.78 -23.80 5.90
C TYR A 111 -12.68 -23.05 4.93
N GLN A 112 -14.01 -23.17 5.08
CA GLN A 112 -14.96 -22.42 4.25
C GLN A 112 -14.88 -20.92 4.52
N THR A 113 -14.80 -20.52 5.79
CA THR A 113 -14.60 -19.12 6.20
C THR A 113 -13.31 -18.56 5.60
N PHE A 114 -12.21 -19.31 5.65
CA PHE A 114 -10.98 -18.87 4.98
C PHE A 114 -11.18 -18.70 3.47
N ILE A 115 -11.87 -19.63 2.80
CA ILE A 115 -12.18 -19.52 1.37
C ILE A 115 -13.02 -18.27 1.07
N ASP A 116 -14.03 -17.98 1.89
CA ASP A 116 -14.96 -16.86 1.68
C ASP A 116 -14.33 -15.49 1.98
N GLU A 117 -13.52 -15.42 3.04
CA GLU A 117 -12.98 -14.17 3.56
C GLU A 117 -11.63 -13.79 2.96
N THR A 118 -10.97 -14.72 2.26
CA THR A 118 -9.69 -14.42 1.60
C THR A 118 -9.93 -13.58 0.36
N GLU A 119 -9.68 -12.28 0.49
CA GLU A 119 -9.49 -11.37 -0.63
C GLU A 119 -7.99 -11.23 -0.91
N VAL A 120 -7.57 -11.46 -2.16
CA VAL A 120 -6.17 -11.35 -2.58
C VAL A 120 -5.82 -9.88 -2.78
N ILE A 121 -5.35 -9.23 -1.72
CA ILE A 121 -4.99 -7.82 -1.72
C ILE A 121 -3.49 -7.68 -1.39
N PHE A 122 -2.78 -6.96 -2.25
CA PHE A 122 -1.35 -6.64 -2.06
C PHE A 122 -1.21 -5.20 -1.58
N SER A 123 -0.04 -4.88 -1.02
CA SER A 123 0.30 -3.50 -0.71
C SER A 123 0.30 -2.62 -1.98
N ALA A 124 -0.08 -1.36 -1.81
CA ALA A 124 -0.03 -0.39 -2.89
C ALA A 124 1.43 -0.15 -3.31
N ILE A 125 1.64 -0.02 -4.62
CA ILE A 125 2.92 0.44 -5.17
C ILE A 125 3.16 1.86 -4.67
N THR A 126 4.29 2.13 -4.02
CA THR A 126 4.63 3.51 -3.65
C THR A 126 5.00 4.30 -4.90
N ASP A 127 4.67 5.59 -5.00
CA ASP A 127 4.86 6.30 -6.26
C ASP A 127 6.32 6.56 -6.66
N GLN A 128 7.25 6.56 -5.70
CA GLN A 128 8.65 6.93 -5.93
C GLN A 128 9.59 6.38 -4.84
N PRO A 129 10.92 6.41 -5.05
CA PRO A 129 11.92 6.02 -4.05
C PRO A 129 11.80 6.71 -2.69
N ASP A 130 12.10 5.97 -1.62
CA ASP A 130 12.16 6.52 -0.27
C ASP A 130 13.20 7.67 -0.20
N GLY A 131 12.84 8.79 0.41
CA GLY A 131 13.71 9.97 0.51
C GLY A 131 13.49 11.02 -0.59
N LEU A 132 12.68 10.70 -1.62
CA LEU A 132 11.94 11.71 -2.41
C LEU A 132 10.60 12.08 -1.76
N ASN A 133 10.33 11.54 -0.57
CA ASN A 133 9.02 11.43 0.08
C ASN A 133 8.18 12.72 0.10
N ALA A 134 6.96 12.60 -0.42
CA ALA A 134 5.79 13.25 0.16
C ALA A 134 5.00 12.20 0.99
N PRO A 135 4.34 12.62 2.08
CA PRO A 135 3.24 11.87 2.68
C PRO A 135 1.94 12.13 1.90
N GLY A 136 1.22 11.07 1.54
CA GLY A 136 -0.22 11.13 1.28
C GLY A 136 -0.68 10.92 -0.17
N ASP A 137 -1.46 9.85 -0.33
CA ASP A 137 -2.41 9.45 -1.37
C ASP A 137 -2.01 9.43 -2.86
N ALA A 138 -2.25 8.24 -3.43
CA ALA A 138 -2.18 7.89 -4.83
C ALA A 138 -3.05 8.82 -5.68
N GLY A 139 -2.43 9.52 -6.63
CA GLY A 139 -3.13 10.27 -7.67
C GLY A 139 -2.29 11.35 -8.35
N ASP A 140 -1.40 12.01 -7.60
CA ASP A 140 -0.61 13.15 -8.09
C ASP A 140 0.86 12.95 -7.70
N ALA A 141 1.72 12.63 -8.67
CA ALA A 141 3.16 12.70 -8.44
C ALA A 141 3.51 14.13 -7.98
N PRO A 142 4.24 14.30 -6.87
CA PRO A 142 4.50 15.63 -6.31
C PRO A 142 5.26 16.49 -7.33
N LEU A 143 4.77 17.71 -7.56
CA LEU A 143 5.40 18.67 -8.46
C LEU A 143 6.72 19.13 -7.82
N LEU A 144 7.83 18.90 -8.52
CA LEU A 144 9.15 19.34 -8.05
C LEU A 144 9.38 20.79 -8.50
N HIS A 145 9.64 21.68 -7.56
CA HIS A 145 10.11 23.04 -7.82
C HIS A 145 11.61 23.08 -7.61
N THR A 146 12.36 23.30 -8.69
CA THR A 146 13.82 23.48 -8.65
C THR A 146 14.15 24.93 -8.93
N GLN A 147 14.71 25.64 -7.96
CA GLN A 147 15.19 27.00 -8.16
C GLN A 147 16.71 27.05 -8.15
N ILE A 148 17.28 27.78 -9.09
CA ILE A 148 18.72 27.99 -9.18
C ILE A 148 19.03 29.43 -8.87
N LEU A 149 19.90 29.65 -7.88
CA LEU A 149 20.42 30.95 -7.52
C LEU A 149 21.85 31.01 -8.06
N LEU A 150 22.08 31.83 -9.07
CA LEU A 150 23.36 31.92 -9.74
C LEU A 150 24.06 33.24 -9.37
N ASP A 151 25.25 33.12 -8.77
CA ASP A 151 26.12 34.26 -8.50
C ASP A 151 26.61 34.87 -9.81
N ALA A 152 26.37 36.17 -9.97
CA ALA A 152 26.89 37.01 -11.02
C ALA A 152 27.64 38.22 -10.47
N SER A 153 28.26 38.06 -9.30
CA SER A 153 29.18 39.01 -8.71
C SER A 153 30.43 39.21 -9.58
N GLY A 154 31.23 40.25 -9.29
CA GLY A 154 32.40 40.60 -10.10
C GLY A 154 33.49 39.52 -10.12
N SER A 155 33.58 38.67 -9.10
CA SER A 155 34.54 37.54 -9.03
C SER A 155 34.29 36.51 -10.15
N MET A 156 33.04 36.36 -10.58
CA MET A 156 32.65 35.45 -11.67
C MET A 156 33.16 35.88 -13.05
N ALA A 157 33.72 37.08 -13.19
CA ALA A 157 34.46 37.51 -14.39
C ALA A 157 35.87 36.89 -14.49
N GLY A 158 36.35 36.27 -13.40
CA GLY A 158 37.63 35.56 -13.35
C GLY A 158 37.71 34.44 -14.39
N ARG A 159 38.93 34.05 -14.78
CA ARG A 159 39.15 33.02 -15.80
C ARG A 159 39.58 31.70 -15.18
N LEU A 160 38.94 30.63 -15.63
CA LEU A 160 39.22 29.25 -15.25
C LEU A 160 39.04 28.36 -16.49
N ASP A 161 39.91 27.37 -16.69
CA ASP A 161 39.86 26.43 -17.83
C ASP A 161 39.72 27.11 -19.21
N GLY A 162 40.30 28.29 -19.39
CA GLY A 162 40.25 29.03 -20.66
C GLY A 162 38.92 29.73 -20.97
N LYS A 163 37.94 29.70 -20.05
CA LYS A 163 36.68 30.46 -20.09
C LYS A 163 36.58 31.37 -18.87
N THR A 164 35.55 32.20 -18.79
CA THR A 164 35.21 32.88 -17.52
C THR A 164 34.50 31.91 -16.59
N LYS A 165 34.61 32.12 -15.26
CA LYS A 165 33.83 31.37 -14.27
C LYS A 165 32.33 31.42 -14.61
N MET A 166 31.81 32.61 -14.93
CA MET A 166 30.44 32.80 -15.37
C MET A 166 30.05 31.93 -16.58
N GLN A 167 30.90 31.84 -17.60
CA GLN A 167 30.64 30.95 -18.75
C GLN A 167 30.53 29.49 -18.34
N LEU A 168 31.43 29.02 -17.48
CA LEU A 168 31.41 27.64 -16.98
C LEU A 168 30.17 27.37 -16.12
N ALA A 169 29.76 28.33 -15.30
CA ALA A 169 28.58 28.23 -14.46
C ALA A 169 27.30 28.19 -15.30
N LYS A 170 27.16 29.08 -16.30
CA LYS A 170 26.03 29.06 -17.26
C LYS A 170 25.94 27.73 -18.01
N GLU A 171 27.07 27.18 -18.46
CA GLU A 171 27.13 25.87 -19.11
C GLU A 171 26.65 24.75 -18.20
N ALA A 172 27.16 24.69 -16.96
CA ALA A 172 26.77 23.64 -16.01
C ALA A 172 25.31 23.76 -15.54
N VAL A 173 24.82 24.98 -15.32
CA VAL A 173 23.41 25.23 -14.97
C VAL A 173 22.48 24.84 -16.12
N ALA A 174 22.82 25.16 -17.36
CA ALA A 174 22.04 24.76 -18.52
C ALA A 174 21.98 23.23 -18.66
N GLU A 175 23.11 22.54 -18.50
CA GLU A 175 23.18 21.07 -18.53
C GLU A 175 22.34 20.45 -17.39
N PHE A 176 22.51 20.95 -16.15
CA PHE A 176 21.76 20.46 -15.00
C PHE A 176 20.25 20.56 -15.21
N VAL A 177 19.77 21.75 -15.57
CA VAL A 177 18.33 22.01 -15.75
C VAL A 177 17.74 21.16 -16.85
N SER A 178 18.49 20.98 -17.94
CA SER A 178 18.04 20.14 -19.05
C SER A 178 17.95 18.65 -18.71
N GLY A 179 18.60 18.22 -17.62
CA GLY A 179 18.55 16.86 -17.09
C GLY A 179 17.58 16.68 -15.91
N LEU A 180 16.72 17.66 -15.62
CA LEU A 180 15.67 17.51 -14.62
C LEU A 180 14.48 16.72 -15.19
N PRO A 181 13.74 15.96 -14.34
CA PRO A 181 12.52 15.25 -14.76
C PRO A 181 11.46 16.18 -15.38
N GLU A 182 10.64 15.68 -16.32
CA GLU A 182 9.61 16.50 -17.01
C GLU A 182 8.55 17.08 -16.07
N ASN A 183 8.31 16.46 -14.92
CA ASN A 183 7.42 16.96 -13.86
C ASN A 183 8.11 17.97 -12.91
N THR A 184 9.12 18.69 -13.40
CA THR A 184 9.86 19.73 -12.66
C THR A 184 9.55 21.12 -13.20
N LEU A 185 9.12 22.03 -12.32
CA LEU A 185 9.15 23.46 -12.61
C LEU A 185 10.50 24.03 -12.21
N VAL A 186 11.06 24.87 -13.07
CA VAL A 186 12.40 25.45 -12.91
C VAL A 186 12.31 26.96 -12.81
N SER A 187 13.05 27.54 -11.87
CA SER A 187 13.24 28.99 -11.75
C SER A 187 14.75 29.30 -11.75
N LEU A 188 15.12 30.44 -12.34
CA LEU A 188 16.48 30.97 -12.31
C LEU A 188 16.46 32.38 -11.74
N ARG A 189 17.08 32.54 -10.57
CA ARG A 189 17.34 33.81 -9.92
C ARG A 189 18.82 34.13 -10.01
N VAL A 190 19.13 35.37 -10.38
CA VAL A 190 20.50 35.88 -10.46
C VAL A 190 20.70 36.98 -9.43
N TYR A 191 21.87 36.99 -8.82
CA TYR A 191 22.27 38.02 -7.86
C TYR A 191 23.67 38.55 -8.17
N GLY A 192 23.96 39.78 -7.72
CA GLY A 192 25.23 40.46 -7.97
C GLY A 192 25.38 41.11 -9.35
N HIS A 193 24.47 40.88 -10.30
CA HIS A 193 24.56 41.40 -11.68
C HIS A 193 24.24 42.89 -11.89
N LYS A 194 24.15 43.72 -10.83
CA LYS A 194 23.82 45.16 -10.90
C LYS A 194 24.85 46.04 -10.18
N GLY A 195 24.78 47.36 -10.40
CA GLY A 195 25.76 48.29 -9.85
C GLY A 195 27.13 48.18 -10.51
N SER A 196 28.19 48.10 -9.69
CA SER A 196 29.58 47.99 -10.16
C SER A 196 30.49 47.36 -9.11
N ASN A 197 31.68 46.91 -9.52
CA ASN A 197 32.72 46.38 -8.63
C ASN A 197 33.39 47.44 -7.73
N GLN A 198 32.87 48.67 -7.71
CA GLN A 198 33.40 49.78 -6.90
C GLN A 198 32.51 50.01 -5.67
N PRO A 199 33.05 50.55 -4.56
CA PRO A 199 32.26 50.82 -3.35
C PRO A 199 30.98 51.64 -3.61
N ALA A 200 31.02 52.56 -4.57
CA ALA A 200 29.86 53.37 -4.97
C ALA A 200 28.71 52.54 -5.59
N GLY A 201 29.00 51.38 -6.19
CA GLY A 201 28.00 50.46 -6.73
C GLY A 201 27.49 49.42 -5.73
N LYS A 202 28.05 49.39 -4.50
CA LYS A 202 27.72 48.37 -3.51
C LYS A 202 26.26 48.42 -3.09
N GLU A 203 25.72 49.62 -2.83
CA GLU A 203 24.32 49.78 -2.41
C GLU A 203 23.35 49.23 -3.46
N GLU A 204 23.55 49.57 -4.74
CA GLU A 204 22.73 49.05 -5.84
C GLU A 204 22.86 47.52 -5.99
N SER A 205 24.09 47.01 -5.97
CA SER A 205 24.35 45.58 -6.08
C SER A 205 23.73 44.77 -4.95
N CYS A 206 23.80 45.28 -3.72
CA CYS A 206 23.28 44.61 -2.54
C CYS A 206 21.76 44.69 -2.44
N ALA A 207 21.14 45.65 -3.14
CA ALA A 207 19.70 45.85 -3.12
C ALA A 207 18.95 45.05 -4.21
N LYS A 208 19.64 44.37 -5.12
CA LYS A 208 19.04 43.80 -6.34
C LYS A 208 19.37 42.33 -6.53
N THR A 209 18.33 41.50 -6.57
CA THR A 209 18.36 40.16 -7.18
C THR A 209 17.15 40.05 -8.12
N GLU A 210 17.23 39.22 -9.17
CA GLU A 210 16.18 39.14 -10.19
C GLU A 210 15.89 37.69 -10.56
N GLU A 211 14.62 37.27 -10.49
CA GLU A 211 14.15 36.04 -11.14
C GLU A 211 14.04 36.29 -12.65
N ILE A 212 15.01 35.77 -13.40
CA ILE A 212 15.15 36.00 -14.85
C ILE A 212 14.49 34.91 -15.70
N TYR A 213 14.24 33.74 -15.09
CA TYR A 213 13.38 32.69 -15.62
C TYR A 213 12.38 32.33 -14.52
N GLN A 214 11.11 32.64 -14.75
CA GLN A 214 10.05 32.39 -13.78
C GLN A 214 9.81 30.89 -13.61
N LEU A 215 9.45 30.50 -12.39
CA LEU A 215 9.10 29.12 -12.07
C LEU A 215 8.07 28.55 -13.06
N SER A 216 8.53 27.72 -13.98
CA SER A 216 7.73 27.18 -15.08
C SER A 216 8.38 25.90 -15.62
N GLY A 217 7.65 25.15 -16.45
CA GLY A 217 8.24 23.99 -17.14
C GLY A 217 9.47 24.42 -17.95
N TYR A 218 10.50 23.58 -17.98
CA TYR A 218 11.73 23.91 -18.69
C TYR A 218 11.51 24.04 -20.20
N GLU A 219 11.86 25.20 -20.77
CA GLU A 219 11.90 25.44 -22.20
C GLU A 219 13.31 25.86 -22.60
N GLN A 220 13.98 25.02 -23.41
CA GLN A 220 15.41 25.12 -23.67
C GLN A 220 15.81 26.49 -24.24
N GLN A 221 15.04 27.03 -25.18
CA GLN A 221 15.38 28.30 -25.83
C GLN A 221 15.20 29.47 -24.86
N ALA A 222 14.06 29.57 -24.19
CA ALA A 222 13.76 30.62 -23.23
C ALA A 222 14.73 30.62 -22.04
N PHE A 223 15.11 29.45 -21.54
CA PHE A 223 16.07 29.33 -20.45
C PHE A 223 17.47 29.76 -20.88
N SER A 224 17.90 29.37 -22.09
CA SER A 224 19.18 29.82 -22.66
C SER A 224 19.22 31.33 -22.89
N GLU A 225 18.13 31.92 -23.37
CA GLU A 225 17.99 33.37 -23.51
C GLU A 225 18.07 34.07 -22.15
N ALA A 226 17.44 33.52 -21.10
CA ALA A 226 17.53 34.05 -19.74
C ALA A 226 18.97 34.06 -19.22
N LEU A 227 19.71 32.95 -19.37
CA LEU A 227 21.12 32.84 -18.98
C LEU A 227 22.02 33.89 -19.66
N ASN A 228 21.66 34.35 -20.85
CA ASN A 228 22.46 35.31 -21.63
C ASN A 228 22.10 36.79 -21.35
N ARG A 229 21.16 37.08 -20.43
CA ARG A 229 20.70 38.47 -20.14
C ARG A 229 21.55 39.25 -19.15
N PHE A 230 22.52 38.63 -18.51
CA PHE A 230 23.33 39.25 -17.45
C PHE A 230 24.82 38.93 -17.60
N GLU A 231 25.63 39.81 -17.04
CA GLU A 231 27.09 39.72 -17.02
C GLU A 231 27.59 39.87 -15.58
N PRO A 232 28.77 39.31 -15.24
CA PRO A 232 29.30 39.38 -13.89
C PRO A 232 29.75 40.81 -13.53
N THR A 233 29.22 41.35 -12.44
CA THR A 233 29.55 42.69 -11.90
C THR A 233 29.20 42.73 -10.41
N GLY A 234 29.34 43.85 -9.72
CA GLY A 234 28.81 44.03 -8.37
C GLY A 234 29.43 43.13 -7.28
N PHE A 235 28.63 42.96 -6.23
CA PHE A 235 28.87 42.29 -4.95
C PHE A 235 27.90 41.13 -4.78
N THR A 236 28.11 40.29 -3.76
CA THR A 236 27.40 39.03 -3.51
C THR A 236 26.36 39.19 -2.38
N PRO A 237 25.08 39.52 -2.68
CA PRO A 237 23.98 39.54 -1.69
C PRO A 237 23.33 38.15 -1.56
N LEU A 238 24.09 37.18 -1.08
CA LEU A 238 23.71 35.78 -0.97
C LEU A 238 22.48 35.56 -0.08
N ALA A 239 22.44 36.18 1.11
CA ALA A 239 21.33 36.09 2.05
C ALA A 239 20.02 36.60 1.42
N ARG A 240 20.07 37.76 0.77
CA ARG A 240 18.91 38.32 0.06
C ARG A 240 18.46 37.43 -1.10
N ALA A 241 19.41 36.86 -1.85
CA ALA A 241 19.07 35.95 -2.95
C ALA A 241 18.31 34.72 -2.45
N ILE A 242 18.77 34.14 -1.33
CA ILE A 242 18.12 33.02 -0.65
C ILE A 242 16.73 33.43 -0.18
N GLU A 243 16.60 34.53 0.57
CA GLU A 243 15.32 35.06 1.07
C GLU A 243 14.30 35.29 -0.04
N GLU A 244 14.67 36.04 -1.09
CA GLU A 244 13.76 36.35 -2.21
C GLU A 244 13.45 35.09 -3.04
N GLY A 245 14.41 34.18 -3.22
CA GLY A 245 14.17 32.89 -3.86
C GLY A 245 13.17 32.03 -3.10
N GLY A 246 13.30 31.97 -1.77
CA GLY A 246 12.34 31.32 -0.89
C GLY A 246 10.93 31.90 -1.01
N GLN A 247 10.82 33.22 -1.20
CA GLN A 247 9.53 33.87 -1.44
C GLN A 247 8.91 33.47 -2.79
N ASP A 248 9.72 33.33 -3.85
CA ASP A 248 9.24 32.84 -5.15
C ASP A 248 8.64 31.43 -5.03
N LEU A 249 9.37 30.53 -4.35
CA LEU A 249 8.95 29.15 -4.11
C LEU A 249 7.69 29.08 -3.24
N LEU A 250 7.62 29.89 -2.18
CA LEU A 250 6.47 29.96 -1.30
C LEU A 250 5.23 30.44 -2.06
N ALA A 251 5.36 31.49 -2.87
CA ALA A 251 4.26 32.03 -3.67
C ALA A 251 3.69 31.00 -4.66
N ALA A 252 4.53 30.11 -5.19
CA ALA A 252 4.11 29.05 -6.11
C ALA A 252 3.49 27.83 -5.40
N ALA A 253 3.77 27.62 -4.11
CA ALA A 253 3.32 26.47 -3.36
C ALA A 253 1.97 26.67 -2.62
N VAL A 254 1.46 27.91 -2.54
CA VAL A 254 0.28 28.28 -1.72
C VAL A 254 -0.96 27.41 -1.95
N ASP A 255 -1.13 26.87 -3.17
CA ASP A 255 -2.33 26.11 -3.55
C ASP A 255 -2.10 24.59 -3.70
N ASN A 256 -0.89 24.08 -3.41
CA ASN A 256 -0.58 22.65 -3.60
C ASN A 256 0.27 22.06 -2.45
N PRO A 257 -0.34 21.23 -1.57
CA PRO A 257 0.35 20.63 -0.42
C PRO A 257 1.38 19.54 -0.80
N ASN A 258 1.41 19.11 -2.07
CA ASN A 258 2.30 18.06 -2.57
C ASN A 258 3.48 18.63 -3.40
N VAL A 259 3.90 19.88 -3.15
CA VAL A 259 5.06 20.48 -3.81
C VAL A 259 6.33 20.23 -3.00
N LYS A 260 7.40 19.79 -3.67
CA LYS A 260 8.76 19.75 -3.08
C LYS A 260 9.61 20.85 -3.67
N SER A 261 10.28 21.62 -2.83
CA SER A 261 11.11 22.74 -3.26
C SER A 261 12.58 22.44 -2.99
N VAL A 262 13.42 22.55 -4.02
CA VAL A 262 14.88 22.40 -3.92
C VAL A 262 15.52 23.63 -4.52
N MET A 263 16.41 24.26 -3.76
CA MET A 263 17.19 25.42 -4.15
C MET A 263 18.64 24.99 -4.38
N TYR A 264 19.21 25.30 -5.54
CA TYR A 264 20.63 25.12 -5.84
C TYR A 264 21.30 26.48 -5.94
N VAL A 265 22.18 26.80 -5.01
CA VAL A 265 22.92 28.04 -4.97
C VAL A 265 24.31 27.81 -5.52
N VAL A 266 24.66 28.49 -6.61
CA VAL A 266 25.98 28.43 -7.25
C VAL A 266 26.72 29.71 -6.89
N SER A 267 27.75 29.61 -6.05
CA SER A 267 28.52 30.75 -5.53
C SER A 267 30.03 30.54 -5.68
N ASP A 268 30.77 31.59 -6.01
CA ASP A 268 32.24 31.59 -6.04
C ASP A 268 32.91 32.35 -4.88
N GLY A 269 32.13 32.74 -3.86
CA GLY A 269 32.64 33.40 -2.66
C GLY A 269 31.60 33.57 -1.54
N GLU A 270 32.00 34.30 -0.49
CA GLU A 270 31.17 34.64 0.67
C GLU A 270 30.20 35.81 0.42
N GLU A 271 29.24 35.97 1.34
CA GLU A 271 28.36 37.12 1.44
C GLU A 271 29.16 38.42 1.65
N THR A 272 28.93 39.43 0.79
CA THR A 272 29.66 40.72 0.87
C THR A 272 28.77 41.93 1.11
N CYS A 273 27.46 41.72 1.23
CA CYS A 273 26.44 42.76 1.44
C CYS A 273 25.94 42.85 2.89
N GLY A 274 26.44 42.00 3.78
CA GLY A 274 26.19 42.10 5.23
C GLY A 274 24.92 41.42 5.72
N GLY A 275 24.31 40.56 4.89
CA GLY A 275 23.23 39.67 5.32
C GLY A 275 23.73 38.43 6.07
N ASP A 276 22.79 37.61 6.54
CA ASP A 276 23.07 36.31 7.16
C ASP A 276 22.49 35.17 6.31
N PRO A 277 23.29 34.56 5.42
CA PRO A 277 22.78 33.53 4.51
C PRO A 277 22.49 32.19 5.21
N VAL A 278 23.09 31.94 6.37
CA VAL A 278 22.82 30.73 7.17
C VAL A 278 21.44 30.84 7.78
N GLU A 279 21.13 32.00 8.36
CA GLU A 279 19.80 32.29 8.88
C GLU A 279 18.73 32.29 7.78
N ALA A 280 19.02 32.88 6.61
CA ALA A 280 18.11 32.85 5.46
C ALA A 280 17.77 31.42 5.02
N ALA A 281 18.78 30.53 4.90
CA ALA A 281 18.56 29.14 4.52
C ALA A 281 17.75 28.38 5.59
N ARG A 282 18.03 28.62 6.87
CA ARG A 282 17.29 28.05 7.99
C ARG A 282 15.81 28.44 7.96
N GLN A 283 15.52 29.73 7.73
CA GLN A 283 14.15 30.23 7.70
C GLN A 283 13.31 29.61 6.58
N ILE A 284 13.92 29.39 5.40
CA ILE A 284 13.22 28.75 4.28
C ILE A 284 12.99 27.26 4.54
N GLN A 285 13.97 26.58 5.14
CA GLN A 285 13.83 25.18 5.51
C GLN A 285 12.76 24.99 6.60
N GLU A 286 12.61 25.93 7.52
CA GLU A 286 11.57 25.92 8.56
C GLU A 286 10.21 26.48 8.10
N SER A 287 10.11 26.92 6.84
CA SER A 287 8.86 27.44 6.27
C SER A 287 7.93 26.32 5.81
N GLU A 288 6.72 26.68 5.40
CA GLU A 288 5.69 25.72 4.95
C GLU A 288 6.11 24.86 3.73
N ILE A 289 7.09 25.32 2.95
CA ILE A 289 7.59 24.58 1.77
C ILE A 289 8.78 23.65 2.09
N GLU A 290 9.33 23.73 3.31
CA GLU A 290 10.49 22.95 3.78
C GLU A 290 11.62 22.85 2.73
N ALA A 291 11.94 23.96 2.06
CA ALA A 291 12.81 23.88 0.89
C ALA A 291 14.23 23.47 1.26
N VAL A 292 14.78 22.51 0.52
CA VAL A 292 16.15 22.04 0.69
C VAL A 292 17.11 22.99 -0.04
N VAL A 293 18.12 23.52 0.65
CA VAL A 293 19.12 24.44 0.07
C VAL A 293 20.44 23.72 -0.14
N ASN A 294 20.73 23.35 -1.39
CA ASN A 294 22.00 22.82 -1.82
C ASN A 294 22.94 23.95 -2.22
N ILE A 295 24.22 23.85 -1.84
CA ILE A 295 25.26 24.82 -2.19
C ILE A 295 26.28 24.17 -3.12
N ILE A 296 26.59 24.86 -4.20
CA ILE A 296 27.65 24.50 -5.13
C ILE A 296 28.68 25.61 -5.09
N GLY A 297 29.76 25.33 -4.37
CA GLY A 297 30.89 26.22 -4.25
C GLY A 297 31.84 26.06 -5.44
N PHE A 298 32.01 27.14 -6.21
CA PHE A 298 32.72 27.12 -7.48
C PHE A 298 34.01 27.95 -7.44
N ASP A 299 35.17 27.29 -7.57
CA ASP A 299 36.50 27.92 -7.50
C ASP A 299 36.66 28.87 -6.30
N ILE A 300 36.39 28.30 -5.12
CA ILE A 300 36.36 28.95 -3.81
C ILE A 300 37.59 28.59 -2.98
N GLU A 301 38.08 29.55 -2.22
CA GLU A 301 39.21 29.32 -1.32
C GLU A 301 38.79 28.51 -0.08
N SER A 302 39.75 27.80 0.52
CA SER A 302 39.47 26.90 1.65
C SER A 302 38.88 27.59 2.88
N HIS A 303 39.10 28.90 3.04
CA HIS A 303 38.59 29.65 4.19
C HIS A 303 37.11 30.04 4.03
N GLU A 304 36.65 30.24 2.79
CA GLU A 304 35.29 30.64 2.43
C GLU A 304 34.33 29.43 2.40
N ARG A 305 34.88 28.24 2.17
CA ARG A 305 34.16 26.98 2.12
C ARG A 305 33.32 26.69 3.38
N ALA A 306 33.85 26.99 4.56
CA ALA A 306 33.17 26.68 5.82
C ALA A 306 31.84 27.45 5.96
N ALA A 307 31.80 28.69 5.45
CA ALA A 307 30.57 29.50 5.44
C ALA A 307 29.52 28.88 4.51
N LEU A 308 29.92 28.46 3.31
CA LEU A 308 29.04 27.81 2.33
C LEU A 308 28.51 26.44 2.82
N GLU A 309 29.35 25.64 3.49
CA GLU A 309 28.92 24.38 4.12
C GLU A 309 27.90 24.64 5.24
N ALA A 310 28.06 25.72 6.01
CA ALA A 310 27.11 26.08 7.06
C ALA A 310 25.73 26.44 6.49
N ILE A 311 25.67 27.12 5.34
CA ILE A 311 24.40 27.44 4.66
C ILE A 311 23.69 26.17 4.19
N ALA A 312 24.41 25.26 3.52
CA ALA A 312 23.85 23.98 3.08
C ALA A 312 23.29 23.18 4.26
N SER A 313 24.05 23.11 5.37
CA SER A 313 23.63 22.43 6.59
C SER A 313 22.37 23.05 7.20
N ALA A 314 22.30 24.40 7.27
CA ALA A 314 21.13 25.11 7.79
C ALA A 314 19.88 24.93 6.91
N GLY A 315 20.06 24.81 5.59
CA GLY A 315 18.98 24.50 4.65
C GLY A 315 18.70 23.01 4.44
N ASN A 316 19.22 22.13 5.31
CA ASN A 316 19.10 20.67 5.22
C ASN A 316 19.50 20.08 3.85
N GLY A 317 20.44 20.73 3.16
CA GLY A 317 20.96 20.32 1.86
C GLY A 317 22.42 19.87 1.92
N LYS A 318 22.99 19.70 0.74
CA LYS A 318 24.38 19.25 0.55
C LYS A 318 25.25 20.37 0.00
N TYR A 319 26.51 20.35 0.40
CA TYR A 319 27.54 21.18 -0.21
C TYR A 319 28.34 20.37 -1.24
N PHE A 320 28.52 20.95 -2.42
CA PHE A 320 29.32 20.42 -3.51
C PHE A 320 30.47 21.36 -3.82
N HIS A 321 31.65 20.78 -4.03
CA HIS A 321 32.87 21.51 -4.32
C HIS A 321 33.26 21.33 -5.79
N ALA A 322 33.49 22.43 -6.50
CA ALA A 322 33.91 22.41 -7.90
C ALA A 322 35.08 23.39 -8.16
N ASP A 323 36.29 22.88 -8.37
CA ASP A 323 37.49 23.68 -8.74
C ASP A 323 37.62 23.89 -10.26
N THR A 324 36.77 23.25 -11.06
CA THR A 324 36.84 23.29 -12.52
C THR A 324 35.44 23.26 -13.11
N GLY A 325 35.29 23.72 -14.35
CA GLY A 325 34.01 23.60 -15.06
C GLY A 325 33.56 22.14 -15.23
N LYS A 326 34.52 21.21 -15.28
CA LYS A 326 34.23 19.77 -15.31
C LYS A 326 33.67 19.28 -13.98
N GLN A 327 34.27 19.65 -12.85
CA GLN A 327 33.76 19.24 -11.53
C GLN A 327 32.42 19.89 -11.20
N LEU A 328 32.15 21.08 -11.73
CA LEU A 328 30.84 21.73 -11.62
C LEU A 328 29.76 20.88 -12.30
N ARG A 329 30.00 20.42 -13.53
CA ARG A 329 29.14 19.46 -14.22
C ARG A 329 29.05 18.11 -13.51
N ASP A 330 30.18 17.57 -13.04
CA ASP A 330 30.22 16.29 -12.35
C ASP A 330 29.41 16.32 -11.04
N SER A 331 29.36 17.47 -10.35
CA SER A 331 28.56 17.66 -9.14
C SER A 331 27.06 17.53 -9.44
N PHE A 332 26.60 18.13 -10.53
CA PHE A 332 25.22 17.96 -10.99
C PHE A 332 24.94 16.54 -11.51
N ARG A 333 25.87 15.91 -12.24
CA ARG A 333 25.72 14.50 -12.71
C ARG A 333 25.68 13.49 -11.56
N LYS A 334 26.37 13.78 -10.46
CA LYS A 334 26.34 12.94 -9.26
C LYS A 334 24.93 12.89 -8.68
N GLU A 335 24.25 14.03 -8.60
CA GLU A 335 22.85 14.09 -8.15
C GLU A 335 21.92 13.28 -9.07
N THR A 336 22.06 13.40 -10.40
CA THR A 336 21.29 12.56 -11.35
C THR A 336 21.57 11.06 -11.17
N THR A 337 22.82 10.69 -10.87
CA THR A 337 23.21 9.29 -10.65
C THR A 337 22.63 8.74 -9.34
N GLU A 338 22.58 9.57 -8.29
CA GLU A 338 21.93 9.21 -7.02
C GLU A 338 20.42 8.97 -7.22
N LEU A 339 19.75 9.78 -8.05
CA LEU A 339 18.35 9.57 -8.43
C LEU A 339 18.12 8.24 -9.17
N ILE A 340 18.98 7.91 -10.15
CA ILE A 340 18.90 6.62 -10.87
C ILE A 340 19.06 5.43 -9.91
N ASN A 341 19.99 5.53 -8.94
CA ASN A 341 20.21 4.48 -7.94
C ASN A 341 19.05 4.34 -6.95
N ALA A 342 18.39 5.45 -6.62
CA ALA A 342 17.17 5.45 -5.82
C ALA A 342 16.06 4.65 -6.52
N TRP A 343 15.89 4.82 -7.83
CA TRP A 343 14.93 4.03 -8.63
C TRP A 343 15.27 2.54 -8.73
N TYR A 344 16.54 2.15 -8.76
CA TYR A 344 16.92 0.73 -8.64
C TYR A 344 16.57 0.12 -7.28
N THR A 345 16.74 0.90 -6.22
CA THR A 345 16.44 0.47 -4.85
C THR A 345 14.92 0.35 -4.65
N TRP A 346 14.16 1.31 -5.15
CA TRP A 346 12.69 1.31 -5.13
C TRP A 346 12.09 0.10 -5.86
N ASP A 347 12.58 -0.19 -7.08
CA ASP A 347 12.21 -1.36 -7.88
C ASP A 347 12.42 -2.65 -7.07
N SER A 348 13.64 -2.83 -6.56
CA SER A 348 14.02 -4.02 -5.79
C SER A 348 13.18 -4.20 -4.52
N LYS A 349 12.91 -3.11 -3.80
CA LYS A 349 12.13 -3.12 -2.55
C LYS A 349 10.69 -3.54 -2.82
N ASN A 350 10.00 -2.88 -3.73
CA ASN A 350 8.60 -3.20 -4.05
C ASN A 350 8.47 -4.63 -4.61
N VAL A 351 9.37 -5.03 -5.52
CA VAL A 351 9.37 -6.40 -6.06
C VAL A 351 9.55 -7.44 -4.95
N ASN A 352 10.44 -7.20 -3.99
CA ASN A 352 10.66 -8.11 -2.86
C ASN A 352 9.46 -8.17 -1.92
N THR A 353 8.79 -7.04 -1.66
CA THR A 353 7.53 -7.00 -0.91
C THR A 353 6.48 -7.90 -1.56
N PHE A 354 6.27 -7.79 -2.87
CA PHE A 354 5.28 -8.63 -3.57
C PHE A 354 5.65 -10.10 -3.64
N TYR A 355 6.93 -10.46 -3.66
CA TYR A 355 7.34 -11.86 -3.49
C TYR A 355 7.01 -12.39 -2.09
N THR A 356 7.15 -11.55 -1.07
CA THR A 356 6.85 -11.93 0.33
C THR A 356 5.35 -12.12 0.53
N GLU A 357 4.54 -11.16 0.11
CA GLU A 357 3.08 -11.24 0.20
C GLU A 357 2.51 -12.40 -0.62
N GLU A 358 3.03 -12.65 -1.83
CA GLU A 358 2.67 -13.82 -2.63
C GLU A 358 2.96 -15.11 -1.86
N ALA A 359 4.15 -15.23 -1.26
CA ALA A 359 4.53 -16.40 -0.48
C ALA A 359 3.59 -16.61 0.72
N ASP A 360 3.16 -15.54 1.39
CA ASP A 360 2.22 -15.61 2.51
C ASP A 360 0.87 -16.19 2.10
N TYR A 361 0.28 -15.71 0.99
CA TYR A 361 -0.95 -16.27 0.43
C TYR A 361 -0.80 -17.73 0.03
N LEU A 362 0.30 -18.08 -0.65
CA LEU A 362 0.57 -19.47 -1.05
C LEU A 362 0.69 -20.39 0.16
N ASN A 363 1.48 -19.99 1.17
CA ASN A 363 1.71 -20.77 2.37
C ASN A 363 0.43 -20.95 3.20
N ALA A 364 -0.35 -19.88 3.38
CA ALA A 364 -1.63 -19.94 4.08
C ALA A 364 -2.60 -20.87 3.35
N SER A 365 -2.74 -20.73 2.03
CA SER A 365 -3.61 -21.58 1.20
C SER A 365 -3.21 -23.06 1.26
N TYR A 366 -1.92 -23.39 1.07
CA TYR A 366 -1.45 -24.79 1.17
C TYR A 366 -1.66 -25.38 2.56
N THR A 367 -1.45 -24.58 3.61
CA THR A 367 -1.62 -25.04 4.99
C THR A 367 -3.08 -25.39 5.28
N HIS A 368 -4.01 -24.53 4.90
CA HIS A 368 -5.45 -24.76 5.11
C HIS A 368 -5.96 -25.92 4.25
N GLU A 369 -5.59 -25.97 2.96
CA GLU A 369 -5.94 -27.09 2.08
C GLU A 369 -5.48 -28.43 2.66
N SER A 370 -4.20 -28.52 3.04
CA SER A 370 -3.63 -29.75 3.59
C SER A 370 -4.36 -30.20 4.86
N LYS A 371 -4.63 -29.27 5.78
CA LYS A 371 -5.35 -29.58 7.03
C LYS A 371 -6.78 -30.06 6.74
N GLY A 372 -7.55 -29.32 5.94
CA GLY A 372 -8.93 -29.66 5.62
C GLY A 372 -9.06 -30.98 4.84
N VAL A 373 -8.18 -31.21 3.87
CA VAL A 373 -8.15 -32.47 3.10
C VAL A 373 -7.78 -33.66 3.99
N ASN A 374 -6.79 -33.52 4.87
CA ASN A 374 -6.41 -34.58 5.80
C ASN A 374 -7.51 -34.88 6.81
N GLN A 375 -8.20 -33.84 7.31
CA GLN A 375 -9.37 -33.98 8.17
C GLN A 375 -10.49 -34.77 7.46
N SER A 376 -10.78 -34.45 6.20
CA SER A 376 -11.75 -35.19 5.38
C SER A 376 -11.41 -36.67 5.21
N TYR A 377 -10.14 -37.01 4.99
CA TYR A 377 -9.73 -38.42 4.92
C TYR A 377 -9.87 -39.14 6.26
N SER A 378 -9.56 -38.46 7.37
CA SER A 378 -9.70 -39.00 8.73
C SER A 378 -11.17 -39.27 9.08
N GLU A 379 -12.04 -38.29 8.83
CA GLU A 379 -13.49 -38.39 9.03
C GLU A 379 -14.10 -39.50 8.17
N GLU A 380 -13.79 -39.55 6.87
CA GLU A 380 -14.27 -40.60 5.97
C GLU A 380 -13.86 -42.00 6.46
N THR A 381 -12.60 -42.16 6.86
CA THR A 381 -12.08 -43.44 7.37
C THR A 381 -12.82 -43.86 8.64
N PHE A 382 -13.02 -42.92 9.56
CA PHE A 382 -13.76 -43.15 10.79
C PHE A 382 -15.20 -43.58 10.50
N LEU A 383 -15.93 -42.81 9.68
CA LEU A 383 -17.32 -43.08 9.31
C LEU A 383 -17.48 -44.42 8.59
N VAL A 384 -16.58 -44.74 7.66
CA VAL A 384 -16.61 -46.03 6.94
C VAL A 384 -16.37 -47.20 7.91
N ASN A 385 -15.48 -47.06 8.90
CA ASN A 385 -15.30 -48.07 9.93
C ASN A 385 -16.52 -48.15 10.85
N LEU A 386 -17.11 -47.02 11.26
CA LEU A 386 -18.32 -46.99 12.06
C LEU A 386 -19.47 -47.73 11.37
N THR A 387 -19.66 -47.58 10.05
CA THR A 387 -20.68 -48.36 9.32
C THR A 387 -20.44 -49.87 9.35
N ARG A 388 -19.21 -50.36 9.59
CA ARG A 388 -18.95 -51.79 9.83
C ARG A 388 -19.43 -52.19 11.22
N GLU A 389 -19.09 -51.40 12.23
CA GLU A 389 -19.49 -51.66 13.61
C GLU A 389 -21.01 -51.59 13.79
N MET A 390 -21.69 -50.71 13.04
CA MET A 390 -23.16 -50.64 13.01
C MET A 390 -23.82 -51.95 12.57
N GLU A 391 -23.19 -52.73 11.66
CA GLU A 391 -23.71 -54.05 11.26
C GLU A 391 -23.74 -55.04 12.44
N GLU A 392 -22.78 -54.92 13.36
CA GLU A 392 -22.71 -55.73 14.57
C GLU A 392 -23.74 -55.29 15.62
N ILE A 393 -24.13 -54.01 15.61
CA ILE A 393 -25.15 -53.43 16.51
C ILE A 393 -26.55 -53.93 16.13
N ARG A 394 -26.93 -53.76 14.85
CA ARG A 394 -28.25 -54.18 14.34
C ARG A 394 -28.21 -54.60 12.87
N ALA A 395 -28.88 -55.71 12.58
CA ALA A 395 -28.89 -56.31 11.24
C ALA A 395 -29.75 -55.55 10.20
N ASP A 396 -30.67 -54.68 10.64
CA ASP A 396 -31.54 -53.91 9.74
C ASP A 396 -30.88 -52.66 9.13
N ILE A 397 -29.67 -52.30 9.59
CA ILE A 397 -28.95 -51.11 9.13
C ILE A 397 -28.41 -51.32 7.70
N PRO A 398 -28.78 -50.47 6.72
CA PRO A 398 -28.37 -50.62 5.31
C PRO A 398 -26.95 -50.07 5.07
N TRP A 399 -25.94 -50.57 5.79
CA TRP A 399 -24.57 -50.03 5.78
C TRP A 399 -23.94 -49.94 4.38
N ARG A 400 -24.26 -50.88 3.48
CA ARG A 400 -23.75 -50.87 2.09
C ARG A 400 -24.23 -49.68 1.27
N GLN A 401 -25.40 -49.15 1.59
CA GLN A 401 -26.01 -48.00 0.91
C GLN A 401 -25.57 -46.68 1.56
N ILE A 402 -25.26 -46.69 2.87
CA ILE A 402 -24.77 -45.52 3.60
C ILE A 402 -23.32 -45.16 3.18
N ARG A 403 -22.47 -46.16 2.95
CA ARG A 403 -21.05 -45.93 2.60
C ARG A 403 -20.83 -45.03 1.37
N PRO A 404 -21.49 -45.25 0.23
CA PRO A 404 -21.37 -44.36 -0.92
C PRO A 404 -21.69 -42.90 -0.58
N LEU A 405 -22.73 -42.64 0.23
CA LEU A 405 -23.11 -41.27 0.63
C LEU A 405 -21.98 -40.57 1.42
N ILE A 406 -21.33 -41.29 2.33
CA ILE A 406 -20.16 -40.80 3.08
C ILE A 406 -19.00 -40.47 2.12
N GLN A 407 -18.70 -41.38 1.20
CA GLN A 407 -17.58 -41.25 0.27
C GLN A 407 -17.81 -40.11 -0.74
N ASP A 408 -19.05 -39.94 -1.19
CA ASP A 408 -19.43 -38.91 -2.15
C ASP A 408 -19.36 -37.52 -1.50
N ARG A 409 -19.90 -37.36 -0.27
CA ARG A 409 -19.72 -36.12 0.53
C ARG A 409 -18.23 -35.79 0.70
N ALA A 410 -17.45 -36.75 1.20
CA ALA A 410 -16.03 -36.52 1.49
C ALA A 410 -15.24 -36.17 0.22
N ARG A 411 -15.56 -36.82 -0.91
CA ARG A 411 -14.97 -36.49 -2.21
C ARG A 411 -15.35 -35.08 -2.66
N GLY A 412 -16.63 -34.73 -2.59
CA GLY A 412 -17.14 -33.40 -2.96
C GLY A 412 -16.42 -32.30 -2.19
N MET A 413 -16.33 -32.43 -0.86
CA MET A 413 -15.64 -31.46 0.00
C MET A 413 -14.15 -31.34 -0.34
N ARG A 414 -13.45 -32.45 -0.62
CA ARG A 414 -12.03 -32.39 -1.03
C ARG A 414 -11.84 -31.71 -2.38
N VAL A 415 -12.72 -31.94 -3.34
CA VAL A 415 -12.67 -31.28 -4.65
C VAL A 415 -12.91 -29.78 -4.45
N HIS A 416 -13.96 -29.40 -3.74
CA HIS A 416 -14.28 -28.02 -3.39
C HIS A 416 -13.11 -27.28 -2.76
N MET A 417 -12.52 -27.85 -1.68
CA MET A 417 -11.33 -27.27 -1.05
C MET A 417 -10.19 -27.11 -2.05
N LYS A 418 -9.84 -28.17 -2.80
CA LYS A 418 -8.72 -28.13 -3.74
C LYS A 418 -8.89 -27.06 -4.82
N ASP A 419 -10.10 -26.93 -5.36
CA ASP A 419 -10.39 -25.98 -6.42
C ASP A 419 -10.34 -24.54 -5.89
N HIS A 420 -11.03 -24.24 -4.79
CA HIS A 420 -11.01 -22.90 -4.21
C HIS A 420 -9.63 -22.48 -3.67
N PHE A 421 -8.91 -23.36 -2.98
CA PHE A 421 -7.55 -23.05 -2.54
C PHE A 421 -6.58 -22.90 -3.72
N ARG A 422 -6.79 -23.62 -4.83
CA ARG A 422 -6.04 -23.42 -6.07
C ARG A 422 -6.34 -22.06 -6.68
N ASP A 423 -7.59 -21.63 -6.72
CA ASP A 423 -8.00 -20.35 -7.28
C ASP A 423 -7.35 -19.19 -6.53
N ILE A 424 -7.35 -19.21 -5.19
CA ILE A 424 -6.62 -18.23 -4.35
C ILE A 424 -5.14 -18.15 -4.75
N ARG A 425 -4.48 -19.29 -4.97
CA ARG A 425 -3.04 -19.32 -5.35
C ARG A 425 -2.81 -18.82 -6.77
N VAL A 426 -3.73 -19.09 -7.69
CA VAL A 426 -3.65 -18.63 -9.07
C VAL A 426 -3.80 -17.11 -9.10
N GLU A 427 -4.80 -16.59 -8.39
CA GLU A 427 -5.03 -15.14 -8.25
C GLU A 427 -3.82 -14.45 -7.61
N ALA A 428 -3.31 -14.96 -6.48
CA ALA A 428 -2.12 -14.40 -5.82
C ALA A 428 -0.89 -14.35 -6.74
N ARG A 429 -0.64 -15.41 -7.52
CA ARG A 429 0.48 -15.46 -8.48
C ARG A 429 0.31 -14.45 -9.61
N GLU A 430 -0.88 -14.36 -10.17
CA GLU A 430 -1.14 -13.45 -11.29
C GLU A 430 -1.11 -12.00 -10.85
N THR A 431 -1.78 -11.66 -9.75
CA THR A 431 -1.76 -10.30 -9.16
C THR A 431 -0.32 -9.87 -8.82
N ALA A 432 0.44 -10.72 -8.11
CA ALA A 432 1.83 -10.41 -7.77
C ALA A 432 2.72 -10.25 -9.02
N ARG A 433 2.49 -11.08 -10.06
CA ARG A 433 3.21 -10.96 -11.33
C ARG A 433 2.93 -9.63 -12.01
N GLN A 434 1.67 -9.23 -12.11
CA GLN A 434 1.29 -7.96 -12.75
C GLN A 434 1.88 -6.77 -11.99
N LEU A 435 1.81 -6.76 -10.66
CA LEU A 435 2.38 -5.70 -9.83
C LEU A 435 3.91 -5.60 -9.99
N ARG A 436 4.63 -6.73 -10.02
CA ARG A 436 6.08 -6.74 -10.28
C ARG A 436 6.44 -6.24 -11.67
N ILE A 437 5.62 -6.51 -12.69
CA ILE A 437 5.83 -5.98 -14.05
C ILE A 437 5.63 -4.47 -14.03
N GLN A 438 4.52 -3.98 -13.45
CA GLN A 438 4.23 -2.55 -13.33
C GLN A 438 5.36 -1.78 -12.63
N VAL A 439 5.87 -2.30 -11.50
CA VAL A 439 7.01 -1.69 -10.79
C VAL A 439 8.26 -1.66 -11.66
N ARG A 440 8.61 -2.78 -12.31
CA ARG A 440 9.82 -2.86 -13.14
C ARG A 440 9.75 -1.95 -14.36
N ASP A 441 8.58 -1.86 -15.00
CA ASP A 441 8.35 -0.99 -16.14
C ASP A 441 8.45 0.46 -15.71
N LYS A 442 7.73 0.88 -14.65
CA LYS A 442 7.85 2.24 -14.09
C LYS A 442 9.29 2.60 -13.75
N ALA A 443 10.00 1.77 -12.99
CA ALA A 443 11.39 2.05 -12.65
C ALA A 443 12.32 2.05 -13.87
N ARG A 444 12.05 1.23 -14.89
CA ARG A 444 12.85 1.21 -16.11
C ARG A 444 12.65 2.49 -16.89
N ASP A 445 11.42 2.91 -17.09
CA ASP A 445 11.07 4.07 -17.90
C ASP A 445 11.68 5.33 -17.27
N GLU A 446 11.51 5.53 -15.96
CA GLU A 446 12.15 6.62 -15.20
C GLU A 446 13.69 6.62 -15.33
N ARG A 447 14.34 5.44 -15.28
CA ARG A 447 15.79 5.33 -15.46
C ARG A 447 16.23 5.55 -16.91
N ILE A 448 15.39 5.23 -17.89
CA ILE A 448 15.67 5.50 -19.30
C ILE A 448 15.60 7.00 -19.51
N ASP A 449 14.57 7.67 -19.03
CA ASP A 449 14.41 9.11 -19.14
C ASP A 449 15.61 9.84 -18.52
N LEU A 450 15.99 9.48 -17.28
CA LEU A 450 17.18 10.02 -16.62
C LEU A 450 18.50 9.75 -17.39
N ARG A 451 18.59 8.68 -18.19
CA ARG A 451 19.78 8.32 -18.97
C ARG A 451 19.80 8.91 -20.37
N GLU A 452 18.65 9.03 -21.02
CA GLU A 452 18.51 9.69 -22.32
C GLU A 452 18.82 11.16 -22.16
N GLN A 453 18.31 11.79 -21.10
CA GLN A 453 18.71 13.14 -20.66
C GLN A 453 20.24 13.28 -20.53
N GLN A 454 20.94 12.27 -20.02
CA GLN A 454 22.41 12.25 -19.95
C GLN A 454 23.15 11.99 -21.27
N ARG A 455 22.49 11.40 -22.28
CA ARG A 455 23.13 10.91 -23.53
C ARG A 455 22.85 11.76 -24.76
N SER A 456 21.75 12.51 -24.77
CA SER A 456 21.41 13.41 -25.88
C SER A 456 22.24 14.70 -25.92
N GLN A 457 23.31 14.79 -25.11
CA GLN A 457 24.18 15.95 -24.93
C GLN A 457 25.64 15.48 -24.78
#